data_AF-A0A0H3LZJ6-F1
#
_entry.id   AF-A0A0H3LZJ6-F1
#
_cell.length_a   1.000
_cell.length_b   1.000
_cell.length_c   1.000
_cell.angle_alpha   90.00
_cell.angle_beta   90.00
_cell.angle_gamma   90.00
#
_symmetry.space_group_name_H-M   'P 1'
#
loop_
_entity.id
_entity.type
_entity.pdbx_description
1 polymer ?
#
loop_
_entity_poly.entity_id
_entity_poly.type
_entity_poly.pdbx_seq_one_letter_code
_entity_poly.pdbx_strand_id
1 'polypeptide(L)'
;MSPIPGFVKWLTKSLSMDDNGFLNELKITMSVDEIMFHLNEKKYCSFSQDLKGLFLKLCAYYLVESKNNDKALDPVAHFHLSNGAIIKKLNWMADTSEKGLNCSMGIMVNYHYELSRIDDNYEDYLVNRKINCSKEVLSLLKR
;
A
#
# COMPACT_ATOMS: atom_id res chain seq x y z
N MET A 1 8.09 -3.10 -12.41
CA MET A 1 7.83 -2.27 -11.22
C MET A 1 6.65 -1.37 -11.56
N SER A 2 5.66 -1.27 -10.68
CA SER A 2 4.34 -0.69 -10.99
C SER A 2 4.02 0.49 -10.05
N PRO A 3 3.31 1.54 -10.53
CA PRO A 3 2.91 2.68 -9.73
C PRO A 3 1.74 2.34 -8.79
N ILE A 4 1.47 3.22 -7.82
CA ILE A 4 0.37 3.09 -6.85
C ILE A 4 -0.48 4.38 -6.89
N PRO A 5 -1.25 4.61 -7.98
CA PRO A 5 -1.81 5.93 -8.28
C PRO A 5 -2.78 6.49 -7.22
N GLY A 6 -3.40 5.63 -6.41
CA GLY A 6 -4.44 6.03 -5.46
C GLY A 6 -3.99 6.25 -4.01
N PHE A 7 -2.73 5.96 -3.65
CA PHE A 7 -2.32 5.86 -2.25
C PHE A 7 -2.46 7.18 -1.48
N VAL A 8 -1.86 8.27 -1.94
CA VAL A 8 -1.91 9.57 -1.25
C VAL A 8 -3.35 10.06 -1.14
N LYS A 9 -4.12 9.96 -2.23
CA LYS A 9 -5.54 10.37 -2.24
C LYS A 9 -6.36 9.56 -1.24
N TRP A 10 -6.14 8.25 -1.18
CA TRP A 10 -6.79 7.38 -0.20
C TRP A 10 -6.39 7.80 1.23
N LEU A 11 -5.10 7.96 1.50
CA LEU A 11 -4.60 8.28 2.84
C LEU A 11 -5.15 9.62 3.34
N THR A 12 -5.10 10.67 2.52
CA THR A 12 -5.69 11.98 2.85
C THR A 12 -7.19 11.86 3.14
N LYS A 13 -7.92 11.11 2.32
CA LYS A 13 -9.37 10.92 2.51
C LYS A 13 -9.65 10.15 3.80
N SER A 14 -8.94 9.05 4.05
CA SER A 14 -9.11 8.23 5.25
C SER A 14 -8.79 9.01 6.52
N LEU A 15 -7.71 9.79 6.53
CA LEU A 15 -7.32 10.63 7.68
C LEU A 15 -8.32 11.77 7.95
N SER A 16 -9.02 12.26 6.92
CA SER A 16 -10.05 13.29 7.07
C SER A 16 -11.41 12.76 7.58
N MET A 17 -11.59 11.44 7.66
CA MET A 17 -12.78 10.83 8.23
C MET A 17 -12.65 10.74 9.75
N ASP A 18 -13.77 10.78 10.47
CA ASP A 18 -13.80 10.64 11.93
C ASP A 18 -13.40 9.21 12.38
N ASP A 19 -13.62 8.21 11.52
CA ASP A 19 -13.21 6.83 11.77
C ASP A 19 -11.82 6.53 11.21
N ASN A 20 -10.81 6.71 12.06
CA ASN A 20 -9.42 6.36 11.80
C ASN A 20 -9.05 4.98 12.38
N GLY A 21 -10.00 4.05 12.47
CA GLY A 21 -9.81 2.72 13.07
C GLY A 21 -8.63 1.93 12.51
N PHE A 22 -8.25 2.15 11.25
CA PHE A 22 -7.09 1.51 10.62
C PHE A 22 -5.75 1.89 11.29
N LEU A 23 -5.61 3.10 11.84
CA LEU A 23 -4.41 3.49 12.57
C LEU A 23 -4.26 2.66 13.85
N ASN A 24 -5.36 2.44 14.55
CA ASN A 24 -5.40 1.58 15.74
C ASN A 24 -5.10 0.12 15.39
N GLU A 25 -5.68 -0.39 14.29
CA GLU A 25 -5.39 -1.75 13.81
C GLU A 25 -3.91 -1.96 13.50
N LEU A 26 -3.26 -0.94 12.92
CA LEU A 26 -1.85 -0.95 12.59
C LEU A 26 -0.91 -0.63 13.77
N LYS A 27 -1.48 -0.34 14.95
CA LYS A 27 -0.79 0.15 16.15
C LYS A 27 0.08 1.39 15.89
N ILE A 28 -0.43 2.31 15.07
CA ILE A 28 0.21 3.58 14.79
C ILE A 28 -0.12 4.54 15.93
N THR A 29 0.92 4.99 16.64
CA THR A 29 0.79 5.94 17.77
C THR A 29 0.90 7.40 17.34
N MET A 30 1.37 7.65 16.12
CA MET A 30 1.47 9.00 15.56
C MET A 30 0.07 9.58 15.33
N SER A 31 -0.12 10.84 15.69
CA SER A 31 -1.41 11.51 15.54
C SER A 31 -1.76 11.74 14.06
N VAL A 32 -3.05 11.87 13.77
CA VAL A 32 -3.54 12.18 12.41
C VAL A 32 -2.92 13.48 11.89
N ASP A 33 -2.82 14.51 12.73
CA ASP A 33 -2.26 15.81 12.37
C ASP A 33 -0.78 15.71 12.00
N GLU A 34 0.01 14.92 12.72
CA GLU A 34 1.43 14.67 12.39
C GLU A 34 1.59 13.92 11.07
N ILE A 35 0.78 12.89 10.82
CA ILE A 35 0.81 12.15 9.56
C ILE A 35 0.45 13.08 8.40
N MET A 36 -0.60 13.89 8.56
CA MET A 36 -1.05 14.87 7.57
C MET A 36 0.00 15.96 7.32
N PHE A 37 0.69 16.42 8.37
CA PHE A 37 1.79 17.37 8.26
C PHE A 37 2.90 16.81 7.35
N HIS A 38 3.37 15.60 7.63
CA HIS A 38 4.41 14.95 6.83
C HIS A 38 3.97 14.66 5.40
N LEU A 39 2.71 14.29 5.19
CA LEU A 39 2.13 14.07 3.87
C LEU A 39 2.13 15.37 3.03
N ASN A 40 1.84 16.51 3.65
CA ASN A 40 1.76 17.80 2.96
C ASN A 40 3.11 18.47 2.73
N GLU A 41 4.12 18.22 3.57
CA GLU A 41 5.47 18.80 3.37
C GLU A 41 6.16 18.31 2.10
N LYS A 42 5.82 17.11 1.61
CA LYS A 42 6.41 16.50 0.40
C LYS A 42 7.94 16.34 0.41
N LYS A 43 8.58 16.41 1.58
CA LYS A 43 10.03 16.20 1.79
C LYS A 43 10.39 14.72 2.06
N TYR A 44 9.75 13.80 1.35
CA TYR A 44 9.81 12.36 1.64
C TYR A 44 11.22 11.77 1.55
N CYS A 45 12.09 12.34 0.72
CA CYS A 45 13.48 11.92 0.55
C CYS A 45 14.29 11.99 1.85
N SER A 46 13.93 12.92 2.74
CA SER A 46 14.63 13.22 3.98
C SER A 46 14.00 12.55 5.21
N PHE A 47 13.03 11.66 5.02
CA PHE A 47 12.37 10.98 6.12
C PHE A 47 13.34 10.05 6.84
N SER A 48 13.22 10.02 8.17
CA SER A 48 13.91 9.03 9.01
C SER A 48 13.45 7.62 8.67
N GLN A 49 14.20 6.60 9.12
CA GLN A 49 13.80 5.22 8.85
C GLN A 49 12.45 4.86 9.48
N ASP A 50 12.12 5.45 10.62
CA ASP A 50 10.86 5.22 11.31
C ASP A 50 9.69 5.81 10.52
N LEU A 51 9.82 7.05 10.01
CA LEU A 51 8.80 7.67 9.16
C LEU A 51 8.63 6.89 7.86
N LYS A 52 9.74 6.46 7.23
CA LYS A 52 9.67 5.59 6.05
C LYS A 52 8.95 4.28 6.37
N GLY A 53 9.26 3.64 7.50
CA GLY A 53 8.60 2.43 7.96
C GLY A 53 7.10 2.61 8.16
N LEU A 54 6.70 3.73 8.77
CA LEU A 54 5.31 4.12 8.97
C LEU A 54 4.55 4.21 7.64
N PHE A 55 5.06 4.99 6.66
CA PHE A 55 4.38 5.17 5.39
C PHE A 55 4.40 3.91 4.51
N LEU A 56 5.43 3.06 4.62
CA LEU A 56 5.43 1.73 3.98
C LEU A 56 4.38 0.80 4.60
N LYS A 57 4.19 0.84 5.94
CA LYS A 57 3.13 0.11 6.63
C LYS A 57 1.74 0.57 6.20
N LEU A 58 1.51 1.89 6.11
CA LEU A 58 0.27 2.46 5.58
C LEU A 58 0.01 2.07 4.13
N CYS A 59 1.05 2.10 3.29
CA CYS A 59 0.96 1.70 1.89
C CYS A 59 0.67 0.20 1.73
N ALA A 60 1.27 -0.65 2.56
CA ALA A 60 0.96 -2.08 2.59
C ALA A 60 -0.51 -2.31 2.97
N TYR A 61 -1.03 -1.60 3.97
CA TYR A 61 -2.43 -1.72 4.38
C TYR A 61 -3.39 -1.30 3.26
N TYR A 62 -3.07 -0.21 2.56
CA TYR A 62 -3.83 0.23 1.40
C TYR A 62 -3.90 -0.84 0.30
N LEU A 63 -2.80 -1.56 0.04
CA LEU A 63 -2.75 -2.55 -1.03
C LEU A 63 -3.36 -3.91 -0.66
N VAL A 64 -3.35 -4.28 0.63
CA VAL A 64 -3.74 -5.62 1.11
C VAL A 64 -5.12 -5.63 1.76
N GLU A 65 -5.43 -4.64 2.60
CA GLU A 65 -6.62 -4.64 3.44
C GLU A 65 -7.72 -3.70 2.91
N SER A 66 -7.33 -2.60 2.24
CA SER A 66 -8.33 -1.67 1.68
C SER A 66 -8.97 -2.26 0.41
N LYS A 67 -10.29 -2.47 0.46
CA LYS A 67 -11.06 -3.09 -0.62
C LYS A 67 -12.20 -2.20 -1.13
N ASN A 68 -12.58 -2.42 -2.39
CA ASN A 68 -13.80 -1.90 -3.01
C ASN A 68 -14.54 -3.06 -3.66
N ASN A 69 -15.77 -3.36 -3.20
CA ASN A 69 -16.55 -4.52 -3.66
C ASN A 69 -15.70 -5.82 -3.65
N ASP A 70 -15.06 -6.10 -2.51
CA ASP A 70 -14.18 -7.27 -2.25
C ASP A 70 -12.92 -7.39 -3.13
N LYS A 71 -12.60 -6.36 -3.90
CA LYS A 71 -11.39 -6.29 -4.75
C LYS A 71 -10.40 -5.28 -4.17
N ALA A 72 -9.13 -5.42 -4.52
CA ALA A 72 -8.11 -4.44 -4.15
C ALA A 72 -8.55 -3.03 -4.57
N LEU A 73 -8.44 -2.07 -3.65
CA LEU A 73 -8.88 -0.70 -3.90
C LEU A 73 -8.01 0.01 -4.97
N ASP A 74 -6.72 -0.33 -5.03
CA ASP A 74 -5.83 0.18 -6.07
C ASP A 74 -6.07 -0.54 -7.41
N PRO A 75 -6.29 0.20 -8.51
CA PRO A 75 -6.60 -0.40 -9.82
C PRO A 75 -5.43 -1.18 -10.42
N VAL A 76 -4.19 -0.78 -10.16
CA VAL A 76 -2.99 -1.47 -10.66
C VAL A 76 -2.78 -2.76 -9.88
N ALA A 77 -3.02 -2.73 -8.57
CA ALA A 77 -3.06 -3.94 -7.75
C ALA A 77 -4.15 -4.89 -8.22
N HIS A 78 -5.37 -4.40 -8.43
CA HIS A 78 -6.45 -5.22 -8.95
C HIS A 78 -6.07 -5.90 -10.27
N PHE A 79 -5.47 -5.16 -11.20
CA PHE A 79 -5.02 -5.72 -12.48
C PHE A 79 -4.03 -6.88 -12.28
N HIS A 80 -2.96 -6.68 -11.50
CA HIS A 80 -1.94 -7.72 -11.32
C HIS A 80 -2.44 -8.93 -10.54
N LEU A 81 -3.20 -8.70 -9.46
CA LEU A 81 -3.76 -9.76 -8.61
C LEU A 81 -4.79 -10.62 -9.37
N SER A 82 -5.61 -9.99 -10.24
CA SER A 82 -6.56 -10.74 -11.09
C SER A 82 -5.89 -11.59 -12.16
N ASN A 83 -4.59 -11.40 -12.39
CA ASN A 83 -3.79 -12.22 -13.30
C ASN A 83 -2.93 -13.24 -12.52
N GLY A 84 -3.15 -13.44 -11.22
CA GLY A 84 -2.44 -14.43 -10.42
C GLY A 84 -1.07 -13.99 -9.88
N ALA A 85 -0.78 -12.68 -9.87
CA ALA A 85 0.41 -12.17 -9.21
C ALA A 85 0.25 -12.10 -7.69
N ILE A 86 1.39 -11.99 -6.99
CA ILE A 86 1.43 -11.60 -5.57
C ILE A 86 2.07 -10.22 -5.41
N ILE A 87 1.77 -9.51 -4.31
CA ILE A 87 2.52 -8.31 -3.93
C ILE A 87 3.88 -8.74 -3.37
N LYS A 88 4.96 -8.46 -4.09
CA LYS A 88 6.31 -8.93 -3.76
C LYS A 88 7.07 -7.98 -2.84
N LYS A 89 7.12 -6.69 -3.18
CA LYS A 89 7.96 -5.72 -2.48
C LYS A 89 7.45 -4.29 -2.69
N LEU A 90 7.55 -3.46 -1.65
CA LEU A 90 7.38 -2.02 -1.74
C LEU A 90 8.74 -1.33 -1.80
N ASN A 91 8.89 -0.41 -2.74
CA ASN A 91 10.13 0.30 -3.02
C ASN A 91 9.92 1.78 -2.72
N TRP A 92 10.56 2.24 -1.65
CA TRP A 92 10.57 3.64 -1.25
C TRP A 92 11.37 4.49 -2.23
N MET A 93 10.82 5.65 -2.62
CA MET A 93 11.46 6.60 -3.55
C MET A 93 11.92 5.96 -4.87
N ALA A 94 11.12 5.03 -5.38
CA ALA A 94 11.35 4.39 -6.68
C ALA A 94 10.86 5.24 -7.86
N ASP A 95 9.91 6.15 -7.63
CA ASP A 95 9.48 7.15 -8.61
C ASP A 95 9.50 8.55 -7.98
N THR A 96 10.59 9.29 -8.19
CA THR A 96 10.76 10.65 -7.66
C THR A 96 10.23 11.73 -8.61
N SER A 97 9.51 11.36 -9.67
CA SER A 97 8.82 12.34 -10.49
C SER A 97 7.74 13.05 -9.67
N GLU A 98 7.39 14.27 -10.06
CA GLU A 98 6.31 15.02 -9.42
C GLU A 98 5.01 14.19 -9.32
N LYS A 99 4.71 13.43 -10.38
CA LYS A 99 3.56 12.51 -10.41
C LYS A 99 3.70 11.40 -9.37
N GLY A 100 4.84 10.71 -9.31
CA GLY A 100 5.09 9.64 -8.34
C GLY A 100 4.99 10.13 -6.88
N LEU A 101 5.57 11.29 -6.59
CA LEU A 101 5.49 11.92 -5.27
C LEU A 101 4.05 12.29 -4.90
N ASN A 102 3.28 12.84 -5.84
CA ASN A 102 1.88 13.23 -5.60
C ASN A 102 0.92 12.04 -5.49
N CYS A 103 1.18 10.94 -6.20
CA CYS A 103 0.31 9.77 -6.21
C CYS A 103 0.58 8.81 -5.04
N SER A 104 1.86 8.56 -4.73
CA SER A 104 2.25 7.48 -3.82
C SER A 104 3.44 7.80 -2.93
N MET A 105 3.78 9.09 -2.76
CA MET A 105 5.00 9.50 -2.04
C MET A 105 6.28 8.92 -2.66
N GLY A 106 6.25 8.63 -3.96
CA GLY A 106 7.32 7.97 -4.68
C GLY A 106 7.48 6.48 -4.38
N ILE A 107 6.54 5.88 -3.65
CA ILE A 107 6.51 4.43 -3.42
C ILE A 107 6.04 3.74 -4.71
N MET A 108 6.77 2.70 -5.11
CA MET A 108 6.34 1.79 -6.16
C MET A 108 6.29 0.36 -5.64
N VAL A 109 5.56 -0.51 -6.34
CA VAL A 109 5.38 -1.92 -5.96
C VAL A 109 5.95 -2.86 -7.00
N ASN A 110 6.50 -3.98 -6.56
CA ASN A 110 6.78 -5.12 -7.42
C ASN A 110 5.69 -6.16 -7.24
N TYR A 111 5.08 -6.56 -8.35
CA TYR A 111 4.27 -7.76 -8.44
C TYR A 111 5.12 -8.90 -8.99
N HIS A 112 4.90 -10.10 -8.49
CA HIS A 112 5.61 -11.29 -8.94
C HIS A 112 4.63 -12.34 -9.43
N TYR A 113 4.89 -12.85 -10.63
CA TYR A 113 4.18 -13.97 -11.23
C TYR A 113 5.04 -15.21 -11.10
N GLU A 114 4.52 -16.20 -10.37
CA GLU A 114 5.13 -17.52 -10.28
C GLU A 114 4.26 -18.47 -11.11
N LEU A 115 4.77 -18.94 -12.25
CA LEU A 115 3.98 -19.69 -13.24
C LEU A 115 3.22 -20.87 -12.64
N SER A 116 3.85 -21.60 -11.71
CA SER A 116 3.25 -22.76 -11.01
C SER A 116 2.15 -22.40 -10.02
N ARG A 117 1.93 -21.11 -9.70
CA ARG A 117 0.98 -20.65 -8.69
C ARG A 117 -0.02 -19.62 -9.22
N ILE A 118 -0.02 -19.36 -10.53
CA ILE A 118 -0.92 -18.35 -11.13
C ILE A 118 -2.37 -18.69 -10.83
N ASP A 119 -2.78 -19.93 -11.08
CA ASP A 119 -4.18 -20.36 -10.87
C ASP A 119 -4.57 -20.33 -9.39
N ASP A 120 -3.70 -20.82 -8.49
CA ASP A 120 -3.91 -20.74 -7.04
C ASP A 120 -4.08 -19.29 -6.56
N ASN A 121 -3.20 -18.38 -7.02
CA ASN A 121 -3.25 -16.97 -6.63
C ASN A 121 -4.48 -16.26 -7.22
N TYR A 122 -4.86 -16.62 -8.45
CA TYR A 122 -6.06 -16.13 -9.10
C TYR A 122 -7.31 -16.53 -8.31
N GLU A 123 -7.41 -17.80 -7.93
CA GLU A 123 -8.52 -18.33 -7.14
C GLU A 123 -8.57 -17.67 -5.74
N ASP A 124 -7.41 -17.55 -5.09
CA ASP A 124 -7.30 -16.85 -3.80
C ASP A 124 -7.84 -15.41 -3.89
N TYR A 125 -7.51 -14.68 -4.96
CA TYR A 125 -7.95 -13.30 -5.12
C TYR A 125 -9.42 -13.18 -5.51
N LEU A 126 -9.87 -13.91 -6.54
CA LEU A 126 -11.21 -13.75 -7.11
C LEU A 126 -12.30 -14.55 -6.42
N VAL A 127 -11.96 -15.66 -5.77
CA VAL A 127 -12.94 -16.50 -5.06
C VAL A 127 -12.79 -16.27 -3.56
N ASN A 128 -11.59 -16.48 -3.02
CA ASN A 128 -11.36 -16.43 -1.56
C ASN A 128 -11.20 -15.00 -1.01
N ARG A 129 -11.21 -13.98 -1.89
CA ARG A 129 -11.04 -12.55 -1.54
C ARG A 129 -9.77 -12.28 -0.73
N LYS A 130 -8.74 -13.09 -0.94
CA LYS A 130 -7.47 -13.10 -0.22
C LYS A 130 -6.37 -12.58 -1.13
N ILE A 131 -5.64 -11.57 -0.65
CA ILE A 131 -4.50 -11.00 -1.37
C ILE A 131 -3.22 -11.68 -0.89
N ASN A 132 -2.57 -12.44 -1.79
CA ASN A 132 -1.29 -13.06 -1.50
C ASN A 132 -0.15 -12.03 -1.61
N CYS A 133 0.76 -12.04 -0.64
CA CYS A 133 1.92 -11.15 -0.60
C CYS A 133 3.14 -11.83 0.05
N SER A 134 4.32 -11.23 -0.15
CA SER A 134 5.56 -11.77 0.38
C SER A 134 5.67 -11.61 1.91
N LYS A 135 6.57 -12.38 2.53
CA LYS A 135 6.87 -12.25 3.97
C LYS A 135 7.34 -10.83 4.34
N GLU A 136 8.03 -10.14 3.44
CA GLU A 136 8.47 -8.75 3.62
C GLU A 136 7.27 -7.81 3.75
N VAL A 137 6.30 -7.91 2.83
CA VAL A 137 5.08 -7.10 2.87
C VAL A 137 4.22 -7.45 4.08
N LEU A 138 4.06 -8.74 4.38
CA LEU A 138 3.35 -9.19 5.58
C LEU A 138 3.98 -8.67 6.86
N SER A 139 5.32 -8.54 6.91
CA SER A 139 6.01 -8.01 8.09
C SER A 139 5.68 -6.54 8.37
N LEU A 140 5.35 -5.76 7.33
CA LEU A 140 4.90 -4.38 7.49
C LEU A 140 3.51 -4.29 8.13
N LEU A 141 2.66 -5.30 7.95
CA LEU A 141 1.31 -5.38 8.52
C LEU A 141 1.27 -6.01 9.91
N LYS A 142 2.41 -6.51 10.42
CA LYS A 142 2.44 -7.10 11.75
C LYS A 142 2.06 -6.07 12.80
N ARG A 143 1.11 -6.49 13.64
CA ARG A 143 0.52 -5.76 14.75
C ARG A 143 1.48 -5.67 15.90
#